data_AF-A0A1W1YGE4-F1
#
_entry.id   AF-A0A1W1YGE4-F1
#
_cell.length_a   1.000
_cell.length_b   1.000
_cell.length_c   1.000
_cell.angle_alpha   90.00
_cell.angle_beta   90.00
_cell.angle_gamma   90.00
#
_symmetry.space_group_name_H-M   'P 1'
#
loop_
_entity.id
_entity.type
_entity.pdbx_description
1 polymer ?
#
loop_
_entity_poly.entity_id
_entity_poly.type
_entity_poly.pdbx_seq_one_letter_code
_entity_poly.pdbx_strand_id
1 'polypeptide(L)' 'MSPADVWRAGESARLPDNADIGIAAFEFLRRNAAYNRDFDQIARRKNPDRKEEAVAAQRWGLRFPDRS' A
#
# COMPACT_ATOMS: atom_id res chain seq x y z
N MET A 1 -1.23 -16.07 -29.56
CA MET A 1 -1.03 -15.42 -28.24
C MET A 1 -1.76 -16.23 -27.20
N SER A 2 -1.12 -16.52 -26.07
CA SER A 2 -1.72 -17.20 -24.92
C SER A 2 -2.67 -16.23 -24.18
N PRO A 3 -3.74 -16.72 -23.53
CA PRO A 3 -4.57 -15.89 -22.63
C PRO A 3 -3.75 -15.14 -21.56
N ALA A 4 -2.61 -15.70 -21.14
CA ALA A 4 -1.68 -15.07 -20.21
C ALA A 4 -0.96 -13.84 -20.80
N ASP A 5 -0.76 -13.81 -22.13
CA ASP A 5 -0.13 -12.69 -22.84
C ASP A 5 -1.08 -11.49 -22.94
N VAL A 6 -2.39 -11.74 -23.01
CA VAL A 6 -3.43 -10.70 -23.10
C VAL A 6 -3.52 -9.87 -21.81
N TRP A 7 -3.34 -10.49 -20.65
CA TRP A 7 -3.34 -9.79 -19.34
C TRP A 7 -2.19 -8.78 -19.20
N ARG A 8 -1.05 -9.01 -19.86
CA ARG A 8 0.11 -8.09 -19.84
C ARG A 8 0.15 -7.12 -21.02
N ALA A 9 -0.59 -7.40 -22.09
CA ALA A 9 -0.68 -6.58 -23.30
C ALA A 9 -1.85 -5.57 -23.28
N GLY A 10 -2.70 -5.61 -22.24
CA GLY A 10 -3.74 -4.61 -22.03
C GLY A 10 -3.13 -3.27 -21.61
N GLU A 11 -3.59 -2.20 -22.25
CA GLU A 11 -3.44 -0.82 -21.77
C GLU A 11 -3.60 -0.79 -20.24
N SER A 12 -2.65 -0.16 -19.53
CA SER A 12 -2.71 -0.02 -18.08
C SER A 12 -4.12 0.44 -17.70
N ALA A 13 -4.86 -0.38 -16.95
CA ALA A 13 -6.24 -0.08 -16.59
C ALA A 13 -6.29 1.32 -15.98
N ARG A 14 -6.79 2.27 -16.76
CA ARG A 14 -6.86 3.66 -16.34
C ARG A 14 -7.93 3.74 -15.27
N LEU A 15 -7.58 4.28 -14.10
CA LEU A 15 -8.56 4.57 -13.07
C LEU A 15 -9.56 5.60 -13.62
N PRO A 16 -10.85 5.50 -13.26
CA PRO A 16 -11.84 6.53 -13.58
C PRO A 16 -11.31 7.93 -13.22
N ASP A 17 -11.67 8.96 -14.00
CA ASP A 17 -11.20 10.33 -13.74
C ASP A 17 -11.66 10.88 -12.38
N ASN A 18 -12.68 10.26 -11.76
CA ASN A 18 -13.17 10.56 -10.41
C ASN A 18 -12.70 9.56 -9.35
N ALA A 19 -11.75 8.69 -9.66
CA ALA A 19 -11.25 7.72 -8.71
C ALA A 19 -10.47 8.42 -7.59
N ASP A 20 -10.76 8.03 -6.35
CA ASP A 20 -9.90 8.35 -5.23
C ASP A 20 -8.63 7.48 -5.31
N ILE A 21 -7.54 8.09 -5.78
CA ILE A 21 -6.24 7.44 -5.92
C ILE A 21 -5.73 6.91 -4.57
N GLY A 22 -6.08 7.56 -3.46
CA GLY A 22 -5.74 7.12 -2.11
C GLY A 22 -6.43 5.79 -1.77
N ILE A 23 -7.74 5.69 -2.05
CA ILE A 23 -8.49 4.45 -1.87
C ILE A 23 -7.92 3.35 -2.79
N ALA A 24 -7.66 3.66 -4.06
CA ALA A 24 -7.10 2.69 -4.99
C ALA A 24 -5.74 2.16 -4.52
N ALA A 25 -4.82 3.05 -4.10
CA ALA A 25 -3.52 2.65 -3.57
C ALA A 25 -3.66 1.79 -2.30
N PHE A 26 -4.57 2.15 -1.40
CA PHE A 26 -4.84 1.38 -0.18
C PHE A 26 -5.36 -0.03 -0.49
N GLU A 27 -6.19 -0.19 -1.53
CA GLU A 27 -6.66 -1.50 -1.98
C GLU A 27 -5.50 -2.42 -2.41
N PHE A 28 -4.47 -1.89 -3.07
CA PHE A 28 -3.27 -2.68 -3.40
C PHE A 28 -2.46 -3.03 -2.15
N LEU A 29 -2.27 -2.08 -1.23
CA LEU A 29 -1.51 -2.31 0.01
C LEU A 29 -2.14 -3.39 0.89
N ARG A 30 -3.46 -3.31 1.17
CA ARG A 30 -4.13 -4.26 2.08
C ARG A 30 -4.16 -5.72 1.58
N ARG A 31 -3.91 -5.95 0.29
CA ARG A 31 -3.79 -7.29 -0.31
C ARG A 31 -2.36 -7.83 -0.27
N ASN A 32 -1.37 -7.00 0.05
CA ASN A 32 0.01 -7.43 0.16
C ASN A 32 0.29 -8.07 1.53
N ALA A 33 0.68 -9.34 1.53
CA ALA A 33 0.93 -10.09 2.77
C ALA A 33 2.14 -9.55 3.58
N ALA A 34 3.13 -8.94 2.94
CA ALA A 34 4.23 -8.29 3.66
C ALA A 34 3.76 -6.98 4.30
N TYR A 35 2.92 -6.21 3.62
CA TYR A 35 2.32 -5.00 4.21
C TYR A 35 1.50 -5.34 5.45
N ASN A 36 0.64 -6.36 5.37
CA ASN A 36 -0.20 -6.77 6.49
C ASN A 36 0.63 -7.20 7.71
N ARG A 37 1.74 -7.92 7.50
CA ARG A 37 2.66 -8.30 8.60
C ARG A 37 3.33 -7.08 9.24
N ASP A 38 3.85 -6.15 8.43
CA ASP A 38 4.49 -4.94 8.94
C ASP A 38 3.47 -4.07 9.70
N PHE A 39 2.25 -3.92 9.15
CA PHE A 39 1.16 -3.18 9.79
C PHE A 39 0.74 -3.82 11.12
N ASP A 40 0.55 -5.13 11.17
CA ASP A 40 0.21 -5.86 12.40
C ASP A 40 1.29 -5.70 13.49
N GLN A 41 2.56 -5.71 13.10
CA GLN A 41 3.67 -5.54 14.05
C GLN A 41 3.70 -4.16 14.69
N ILE A 42 3.24 -3.13 13.98
CA ILE A 42 3.19 -1.74 14.44
C ILE A 42 1.87 -1.49 15.20
N ALA A 43 0.74 -1.79 14.59
CA ALA A 43 -0.60 -1.46 15.09
C ALA A 43 -0.98 -2.18 16.39
N ARG A 44 -0.41 -3.36 16.66
CA ARG A 44 -0.68 -4.12 17.90
C ARG A 44 0.11 -3.61 19.11
N ARG A 45 1.06 -2.70 18.93
CA ARG A 45 1.85 -2.13 20.04
C ARG A 45 1.10 -0.95 20.65
N LYS A 46 0.99 -0.90 21.97
CA LYS A 46 0.45 0.26 22.70
C LYS A 46 1.28 1.53 22.48
N ASN A 47 2.57 1.37 22.18
CA ASN A 47 3.50 2.46 21.90
C ASN A 47 4.54 1.97 20.87
N PRO A 48 4.22 2.01 19.57
CA PRO A 48 5.16 1.61 18.51
C PRO A 48 6.39 2.52 18.50
N ASP A 49 7.56 1.97 18.18
CA ASP A 49 8.78 2.76 18.04
C ASP A 49 8.64 3.67 16.81
N ARG A 50 8.78 4.99 17.00
CA ARG A 50 8.73 5.99 15.92
C ARG A 50 9.70 5.65 14.79
N LYS A 51 10.84 5.01 15.08
CA LYS A 51 11.80 4.57 14.04
C LYS A 51 11.23 3.44 13.19
N GLU A 52 10.60 2.45 13.80
CA GLU A 52 9.96 1.35 13.07
C GLU A 52 8.79 1.85 12.22
N GLU A 53 7.99 2.78 12.74
CA GLU A 53 6.92 3.44 11.98
C GLU A 53 7.47 4.19 10.76
N ALA A 54 8.54 4.96 10.94
CA ALA A 54 9.17 5.71 9.85
C ALA A 54 9.76 4.78 8.78
N VAL A 55 10.38 3.67 9.19
CA VAL A 55 10.90 2.66 8.26
C VAL A 55 9.78 1.99 7.47
N ALA A 56 8.69 1.59 8.13
CA ALA A 56 7.54 1.02 7.44
C ALA A 56 6.85 2.03 6.51
N ALA A 57 6.74 3.29 6.93
CA ALA A 57 6.22 4.36 6.10
C ALA A 57 7.03 4.54 4.82
N GLN A 58 8.35 4.63 4.96
CA GLN A 58 9.27 4.76 3.82
C GLN A 58 9.16 3.56 2.88
N ARG A 59 9.10 2.34 3.43
CA ARG A 59 8.99 1.10 2.64
C ARG A 59 7.72 1.04 1.79
N TRP A 60 6.59 1.45 2.37
CA TRP A 60 5.27 1.35 1.73
C TRP A 60 4.81 2.64 1.05
N GLY A 61 5.63 3.70 1.06
CA GLY A 61 5.29 5.00 0.48
C GLY A 61 4.18 5.74 1.23
N LEU A 62 4.00 5.47 2.53
CA LEU A 62 2.99 6.12 3.36
C LEU A 62 3.52 7.42 3.96
N ARG A 63 2.62 8.36 4.23
CA ARG A 63 2.88 9.52 5.07
C ARG A 63 2.04 9.40 6.34
N PHE A 64 2.68 9.22 7.48
CA PHE A 64 2.00 9.46 8.74
C PHE A 64 1.98 10.97 9.00
N PRO A 65 0.86 11.53 9.49
CA PRO A 65 0.85 12.92 9.94
C PRO A 65 1.92 13.07 11.02
N ASP A 66 2.78 14.08 10.87
CA ASP A 66 3.78 14.39 11.87
C ASP A 66 3.05 14.71 13.18
N ARG A 67 3.29 13.89 14.21
CA ARG A 67 2.74 14.14 15.54
C ARG A 67 3.73 15.05 16.27
N SER A 68 3.64 16.34 15.95
CA SER A 68 4.26 17.44 16.69
C SER A 68 3.71 17.50 18.11
#